data_AF-A0A1V9DAL1-F1
#
_entry.id   AF-A0A1V9DAL1-F1
#
_cell.length_a   1.000
_cell.length_b   1.000
_cell.length_c   1.000
_cell.angle_alpha   90.00
_cell.angle_beta   90.00
_cell.angle_gamma   90.00
#
_symmetry.space_group_name_H-M   'P 1'
#
loop_
_entity.id
_entity.type
_entity.pdbx_description
1 polymer ?
#
loop_
_entity_poly.entity_id
_entity_poly.type
_entity_poly.pdbx_seq_one_letter_code
_entity_poly.pdbx_strand_id
1 'polypeptide(L)' 'MLDEQQTLNVLSLRARLRELAESETDEVMVLCYWQASKVLTRLPPTVTAAQLMSAARHAFRTPLNHDLL' A
#
# COMPACT_ATOMS: atom_id res chain seq x y z
N MET A 1 -4.45 16.52 -8.91
CA MET A 1 -4.13 15.27 -9.62
C MET A 1 -2.67 14.98 -9.34
N LEU A 2 -2.32 13.81 -8.79
CA LEU A 2 -0.91 13.45 -8.57
C LEU A 2 -0.23 13.35 -9.93
N ASP A 3 0.90 14.02 -10.10
CA ASP A 3 1.69 13.93 -11.32
C ASP A 3 2.12 12.48 -11.52
N GLU A 4 1.81 11.87 -12.66
CA GLU A 4 2.04 10.44 -12.88
C GLU A 4 3.53 10.08 -12.84
N GLN A 5 4.39 11.08 -13.06
CA GLN A 5 5.85 10.99 -12.99
C GLN A 5 6.42 11.32 -11.60
N GLN A 6 5.60 11.76 -10.65
CA GLN A 6 6.06 12.02 -9.30
C GLN A 6 6.55 10.72 -8.65
N THR A 7 7.83 10.72 -8.30
CA THR A 7 8.47 9.62 -7.59
C THR A 7 8.08 9.66 -6.12
N LEU A 8 7.57 8.55 -5.62
CA LEU A 8 7.14 8.35 -4.24
C LEU A 8 8.14 7.45 -3.52
N ASN A 9 8.49 7.84 -2.29
CA ASN A 9 9.29 7.00 -1.40
C ASN A 9 8.38 5.98 -0.71
N VAL A 10 8.61 4.70 -1.01
CA VAL A 10 7.79 3.60 -0.48
C VAL A 10 8.00 3.41 1.02
N LEU A 11 9.20 3.66 1.55
CA LEU A 11 9.47 3.53 2.98
C LEU A 11 8.72 4.59 3.79
N SER A 12 8.74 5.85 3.33
CA SER A 12 7.99 6.94 3.95
C SER A 12 6.48 6.68 3.90
N LEU A 13 5.98 6.19 2.76
CA LEU A 13 4.56 5.84 2.62
C LEU A 13 4.15 4.69 3.55
N ARG A 14 5.01 3.68 3.72
CA ARG A 14 4.78 2.57 4.66
C ARG A 14 4.76 3.03 6.11
N ALA A 15 5.68 3.91 6.50
CA ALA A 15 5.69 4.49 7.84
C ALA A 15 4.38 5.24 8.10
N ARG A 16 3.95 6.07 7.13
CA ARG A 16 2.70 6.83 7.24
C ARG A 16 1.47 5.94 7.36
N LEU A 17 1.40 4.85 6.60
CA LEU A 17 0.28 3.90 6.70
C LEU A 17 0.22 3.20 8.06
N ARG A 18 1.37 2.93 8.69
CA ARG A 18 1.43 2.35 10.03
C ARG A 18 0.94 3.34 11.09
N GLU A 19 1.43 4.58 11.03
CA GLU A 19 0.95 5.65 11.91
C GLU A 19 -0.57 5.81 11.83
N LEU A 20 -1.12 5.82 10.61
CA LEU A 20 -2.57 5.89 10.41
C LEU A 20 -3.27 4.68 11.02
N ALA A 21 -2.79 3.46 10.78
CA ALA A 21 -3.38 2.24 11.34
C ALA A 21 -3.34 2.21 12.88
N GLU A 22 -2.30 2.76 13.50
CA GLU A 22 -2.16 2.85 14.96
C GLU A 22 -3.08 3.90 15.59
N SER A 23 -3.40 4.96 14.84
CA SER A 23 -4.31 6.04 15.28
C SER A 23 -5.78 5.81 14.92
N GLU A 24 -6.07 4.83 14.07
CA GLU A 24 -7.40 4.61 13.51
C GLU A 24 -8.27 3.76 14.45
N THR A 25 -9.55 4.09 14.51
CA THR A 25 -10.53 3.43 15.37
C THR A 25 -11.52 2.57 14.59
N ASP A 26 -11.70 2.85 13.31
CA ASP A 26 -12.47 1.99 12.41
C ASP A 26 -11.65 0.74 12.05
N GLU A 27 -12.09 -0.42 12.54
CA GLU A 27 -11.41 -1.70 12.33
C GLU A 27 -11.22 -2.04 10.83
N VAL A 28 -12.18 -1.68 9.98
CA VAL A 28 -12.09 -1.93 8.53
C VAL A 28 -10.99 -1.06 7.94
N MET A 29 -10.91 0.21 8.36
CA MET A 29 -9.87 1.13 7.91
C MET A 29 -8.49 0.72 8.42
N VAL A 30 -8.38 0.28 9.67
CA VAL A 30 -7.14 -0.29 10.23
C VAL A 30 -6.65 -1.44 9.34
N LEU A 31 -7.53 -2.40 9.00
CA LEU A 31 -7.19 -3.51 8.12
C LEU A 31 -6.76 -3.04 6.72
N CYS A 32 -7.44 -2.05 6.15
CA CYS A 32 -7.08 -1.47 4.86
C CYS A 32 -5.67 -0.85 4.89
N TYR A 33 -5.31 -0.10 5.94
CA TYR A 33 -3.97 0.47 6.07
C TYR A 33 -2.88 -0.60 6.20
N TRP A 34 -3.13 -1.65 7.00
CA TRP A 34 -2.21 -2.78 7.12
C TRP A 34 -2.04 -3.54 5.80
N GLN A 35 -3.14 -3.79 5.08
CA GLN A 35 -3.09 -4.44 3.77
C GLN A 35 -2.32 -3.59 2.75
N ALA A 36 -2.57 -2.28 2.70
CA ALA A 36 -1.82 -1.37 1.85
C ALA A 36 -0.32 -1.40 2.19
N SER A 37 0.04 -1.35 3.48
CA SER A 37 1.44 -1.45 3.93
C SER A 37 2.11 -2.76 3.51
N LYS A 38 1.35 -3.87 3.49
CA LYS A 38 1.81 -5.18 3.00
C LYS A 38 2.03 -5.19 1.49
N VAL A 39 1.19 -4.54 0.69
CA VAL A 39 1.41 -4.44 -0.77
C VAL A 39 2.71 -3.69 -1.06
N LEU A 40 2.97 -2.61 -0.31
CA LEU A 40 4.16 -1.80 -0.46
C LEU A 40 5.47 -2.54 -0.15
N THR A 41 5.46 -3.65 0.60
CA THR A 41 6.70 -4.41 0.88
C THR A 41 7.26 -5.11 -0.35
N ARG A 42 6.43 -5.33 -1.37
CA ARG A 42 6.81 -5.98 -2.64
C ARG A 42 7.30 -4.98 -3.68
N LEU A 43 7.25 -3.69 -3.38
CA LEU A 43 7.64 -2.62 -4.30
C LEU A 43 9.09 -2.17 -4.06
N PRO A 44 9.77 -1.67 -5.11
CA PRO A 44 11.08 -1.08 -4.96
C PRO A 44 11.00 0.19 -4.07
N PRO A 45 12.11 0.63 -3.47
CA PRO A 45 12.14 1.75 -2.52
C PRO A 45 11.57 3.07 -3.07
N THR A 46 11.61 3.25 -4.39
CA THR A 46 11.08 4.41 -5.11
C THR A 46 10.22 3.91 -6.26
N VAL A 47 8.98 4.41 -6.35
CA VAL A 47 8.04 4.08 -7.43
C VAL A 47 7.39 5.35 -7.96
N THR A 48 6.95 5.34 -9.22
CA THR A 48 6.05 6.39 -9.70
C THR A 48 4.61 6.14 -9.23
N ALA A 49 3.78 7.18 -9.24
CA ALA A 49 2.36 7.04 -8.93
C ALA A 49 1.66 6.00 -9.84
N ALA A 50 2.02 5.96 -11.13
CA ALA A 50 1.49 4.98 -12.08
C ALA A 50 1.86 3.53 -11.70
N GLN A 51 3.13 3.29 -11.32
CA GLN A 51 3.61 1.98 -10.88
C GLN A 51 2.91 1.53 -9.59
N LEU A 52 2.76 2.46 -8.63
CA LEU A 52 2.02 2.21 -7.38
C LEU A 52 0.58 1.80 -7.66
N MET A 53 -0.13 2.55 -8.50
CA MET A 53 -1.53 2.24 -8.87
C MET A 53 -1.66 0.91 -9.62
N SER A 54 -0.69 0.56 -10.47
CA SER A 54 -0.66 -0.73 -11.16
C SER A 54 -0.51 -1.89 -10.16
N ALA A 55 0.46 -1.76 -9.24
CA ALA A 55 0.71 -2.79 -8.23
C ALA A 55 -0.45 -2.96 -7.24
N ALA A 56 -1.06 -1.85 -6.80
CA ALA A 56 -2.25 -1.88 -5.97
C ALA A 56 -3.38 -2.63 -6.69
N ARG A 57 -3.69 -2.27 -7.94
CA ARG A 57 -4.70 -2.97 -8.74
C ARG A 57 -4.40 -4.46 -8.88
N HIS A 58 -3.15 -4.85 -9.10
CA HIS A 58 -2.78 -6.26 -9.16
C HIS A 58 -3.01 -6.97 -7.81
N ALA A 59 -2.62 -6.35 -6.70
CA ALA A 59 -2.78 -6.92 -5.37
C ALA A 59 -4.25 -7.06 -4.95
N PHE A 60 -5.10 -6.10 -5.29
CA PHE A 60 -6.53 -6.10 -4.93
C PHE A 60 -7.44 -6.84 -5.93
N ARG A 61 -6.97 -7.11 -7.17
CA ARG A 61 -7.69 -7.94 -8.16
C ARG A 61 -7.40 -9.43 -8.00
N THR A 62 -6.31 -9.79 -7.33
CA THR A 62 -6.08 -11.18 -6.95
C THR A 62 -7.02 -11.46 -5.78
N PRO A 63 -7.84 -12.54 -5.79
CA PRO A 63 -8.57 -12.91 -4.60
C PRO A 63 -7.57 -12.99 -3.44
N LEU A 64 -8.00 -12.58 -2.25
CA LEU A 64 -7.28 -12.82 -1.00
C LEU A 64 -6.98 -14.33 -0.91
N ASN A 65 -5.88 -14.79 -1.51
CA ASN A 65 -5.23 -16.03 -1.11
C ASN A 65 -4.69 -15.75 0.29
N HIS A 66 -5.60 -15.87 1.25
CA HIS A 66 -5.30 -16.58 2.47
C HIS A 66 -4.65 -17.91 2.05
N ASP A 67 -3.52 -18.20 2.66
CA ASP A 67 -2.66 -19.36 2.41
C ASP A 67 -1.88 -19.36 1.09
N LEU A 68 -0.56 -19.25 1.23
CA LEU A 68 0.31 -20.43 1.12
C LEU A 68 1.58 -20.12 1.94
N LEU A 69 1.63 -20.76 3.11
CA LEU A 69 2.77 -21.15 3.95
C LEU A 69 4.14 -20.52 3.67
#